data_AF-A0AAD6XJA3-F1
#
_entry.id   AF-A0AAD6XJA3-F1
#
_cell.length_a   1.000
_cell.length_b   1.000
_cell.length_c   1.000
_cell.angle_alpha   90.00
_cell.angle_beta   90.00
_cell.angle_gamma   90.00
#
_symmetry.space_group_name_H-M   'P 1'
#
loop_
_entity.id
_entity.type
_entity.pdbx_description
1 polymer ?
#
loop_
_entity_poly.entity_id
_entity_poly.type
_entity_poly.pdbx_seq_one_letter_code
_entity_poly.pdbx_strand_id
1 'polypeptide(L)'
;MAFYKSPASGQRLLLPFGGQKRGTDKDKLGKAKNSILAVDMDARTWWKVDLAGGAVVARVEARLVVVGEQVFLFGGKTYDKDSGRHAAEESYCVASLRGQQWAWEVRDAPYPEHVPALGHCCDAVVMRGEETPTILLTAGITGGGADDVAGSVSMLVR
;
A
#
# COMPACT_ATOMS: atom_id res chain seq x y z
N MET A 1 5.40 -1.16 -2.37
CA MET A 1 5.94 -0.51 -3.60
C MET A 1 5.41 -1.27 -4.80
N ALA A 2 5.08 -0.58 -5.89
CA ALA A 2 4.53 -1.19 -7.11
C ALA A 2 5.18 -0.64 -8.39
N PHE A 3 5.13 -1.41 -9.47
CA PHE A 3 5.48 -0.93 -10.81
C PHE A 3 4.22 -0.52 -11.56
N TYR A 4 4.27 0.63 -12.24
CA TYR A 4 3.22 1.11 -13.13
C TYR A 4 3.83 1.42 -14.49
N LYS A 5 3.11 1.04 -15.55
CA LYS A 5 3.42 1.47 -16.92
C LYS A 5 2.21 2.22 -17.45
N SER A 6 2.40 3.50 -17.78
CA SER A 6 1.31 4.32 -18.34
C SER A 6 0.82 3.71 -19.65
N PRO A 7 -0.47 3.39 -19.80
CA PRO A 7 -1.02 2.94 -21.07
C PRO A 7 -0.90 4.00 -22.17
N ALA A 8 -1.02 5.28 -21.79
CA ALA A 8 -1.01 6.40 -22.73
C ALA A 8 0.39 6.75 -23.26
N SER A 9 1.39 6.80 -22.38
CA SER A 9 2.75 7.24 -22.75
C SER A 9 3.79 6.12 -22.79
N GLY A 10 3.48 4.94 -22.26
CA GLY A 10 4.44 3.85 -22.07
C GLY A 10 5.46 4.11 -20.94
N GLN A 11 5.39 5.27 -20.27
CA GLN A 11 6.28 5.66 -19.17
C GLN A 11 6.26 4.64 -18.04
N ARG A 12 7.44 4.31 -17.50
CA ARG A 12 7.62 3.32 -16.44
C ARG A 12 7.92 4.00 -15.11
N LEU A 13 7.00 3.82 -14.16
CA LEU A 13 7.09 4.40 -12.83
C LEU A 13 7.24 3.32 -11.76
N LEU A 14 8.09 3.60 -10.79
CA LEU A 14 8.13 2.89 -9.51
C LEU A 14 7.40 3.71 -8.45
N LEU A 15 6.43 3.10 -7.79
CA LEU A 15 5.53 3.74 -6.84
C LEU A 15 5.76 3.21 -5.41
N PRO A 16 6.69 3.77 -4.63
CA PRO A 16 6.74 3.52 -3.19
C PRO A 16 5.64 4.30 -2.46
N PHE A 17 5.07 3.69 -1.42
CA PHE A 17 4.12 4.33 -0.51
C PHE A 17 4.74 4.45 0.89
N GLY A 18 4.47 5.56 1.55
CA GLY A 18 4.74 5.76 2.97
C GLY A 18 6.21 5.98 3.27
N GLY A 19 6.74 5.18 4.18
CA GLY A 19 8.09 5.32 4.73
C GLY A 19 8.13 6.17 6.00
N GLN A 20 9.24 6.07 6.72
CA GLN A 20 9.43 6.71 8.02
C GLN A 20 10.86 7.22 8.09
N LYS A 21 11.03 8.50 8.39
CA LYS A 21 12.37 9.03 8.65
C LYS A 21 12.88 8.40 9.95
N ARG A 22 14.13 7.95 9.95
CA ARG A 22 14.83 7.67 11.20
C ARG A 22 14.92 8.99 11.99
N GLY A 23 14.55 8.96 13.27
CA GLY A 23 14.68 10.13 14.13
C GLY A 23 16.14 10.52 14.32
N THR A 24 16.35 11.75 14.80
CA THR A 24 17.68 12.26 15.19
C THR A 24 18.23 11.55 16.42
N ASP A 25 17.33 11.01 17.24
CA ASP A 25 17.64 10.10 18.34
C ASP A 25 17.61 8.67 17.80
N LYS A 26 18.68 7.89 18.01
CA LYS A 26 18.91 6.60 17.35
C LYS A 26 17.79 5.58 17.64
N ASP A 27 17.05 5.81 18.72
CA ASP A 27 16.00 4.93 19.24
C ASP A 27 14.58 5.46 18.98
N LYS A 28 14.43 6.64 18.35
CA LYS A 28 13.11 7.22 18.04
C LYS A 28 12.81 7.14 16.55
N LEU A 29 11.75 6.42 16.22
CA LEU A 29 11.20 6.42 14.87
C LEU A 29 10.45 7.73 14.60
N GLY A 30 10.64 8.32 13.42
CA GLY A 30 9.92 9.51 12.97
C GLY A 30 8.43 9.22 12.71
N LYS A 31 7.65 10.21 12.27
CA LYS A 31 6.25 9.95 11.87
C LYS A 31 6.24 9.20 10.52
N ALA A 32 5.48 8.11 10.45
CA ALA A 32 5.18 7.45 9.18
C ALA A 32 4.55 8.45 8.19
N LYS A 33 4.72 8.19 6.90
CA LYS A 33 4.13 8.98 5.82
C LYS A 33 2.97 8.22 5.17
N ASN A 34 2.11 8.95 4.49
CA ASN A 34 0.98 8.45 3.73
C ASN A 34 1.03 8.87 2.25
N SER A 35 2.21 9.29 1.78
CA SER A 35 2.42 9.76 0.42
C SER A 35 2.88 8.65 -0.50
N ILE A 36 2.42 8.67 -1.75
CA ILE A 36 3.03 7.94 -2.85
C ILE A 36 4.08 8.85 -3.48
N LEU A 37 5.27 8.31 -3.77
CA LEU A 37 6.20 8.93 -4.71
C LEU A 37 6.06 8.23 -6.06
N ALA A 38 6.29 8.98 -7.13
CA ALA A 38 6.50 8.41 -8.46
C ALA A 38 7.97 8.61 -8.81
N VAL A 39 8.65 7.51 -9.11
CA VAL A 39 10.02 7.51 -9.61
C VAL A 39 9.98 7.11 -11.08
N ASP A 40 10.31 8.04 -11.96
CA ASP A 40 10.46 7.77 -13.38
C ASP A 40 11.77 7.01 -13.60
N MET A 41 11.63 5.78 -14.08
CA MET A 41 12.76 4.89 -14.29
C MET A 41 13.61 5.28 -15.51
N ASP A 42 13.01 5.99 -16.47
CA ASP A 42 13.65 6.41 -17.72
C ASP A 42 14.35 7.76 -17.52
N ALA A 43 13.66 8.73 -16.96
CA ALA A 43 14.19 10.08 -16.72
C ALA A 43 15.03 10.19 -15.44
N ARG A 44 14.97 9.20 -14.53
CA ARG A 44 15.65 9.20 -13.21
C ARG A 44 15.24 10.38 -12.33
N THR A 45 14.04 10.89 -12.52
CA THR A 45 13.43 11.93 -11.71
C THR A 45 12.37 11.34 -10.79
N TRP A 46 12.07 12.00 -9.69
CA TRP A 46 10.98 11.59 -8.82
C TRP A 46 10.19 12.78 -8.30
N TRP A 47 8.93 12.56 -8.00
CA TRP A 47 8.05 13.55 -7.41
C TRP A 47 7.07 12.90 -6.44
N LYS A 48 6.50 13.70 -5.55
CA LYS A 48 5.37 13.25 -4.73
C LYS A 48 4.12 13.27 -5.60
N VAL A 49 3.35 12.20 -5.59
CA VAL A 49 2.06 12.13 -6.30
C VAL A 49 1.02 12.89 -5.49
N ASP A 50 0.38 13.87 -6.14
CA ASP A 50 -0.74 14.59 -5.56
C ASP A 50 -2.03 13.79 -5.76
N LEU A 51 -2.43 13.11 -4.69
CA LEU A 51 -3.65 12.32 -4.63
C LEU A 51 -4.82 13.19 -4.15
N ALA A 52 -5.85 13.32 -4.98
CA ALA A 52 -7.12 13.90 -4.58
C ALA A 52 -7.92 12.94 -3.68
N GLY A 53 -9.00 13.44 -3.06
CA GLY A 53 -9.86 12.63 -2.20
C GLY A 53 -9.42 12.57 -0.73
N GLY A 54 -8.36 13.29 -0.34
CA GLY A 54 -7.91 13.40 1.05
C GLY A 54 -6.80 12.42 1.44
N ALA A 55 -6.38 12.48 2.69
CA ALA A 55 -5.28 11.66 3.20
C ALA A 55 -5.77 10.28 3.68
N VAL A 56 -5.02 9.24 3.35
CA VAL A 56 -5.12 7.91 3.98
C VAL A 56 -4.25 7.82 5.23
N VAL A 57 -4.47 6.82 6.08
CA VAL A 57 -3.65 6.58 7.28
C VAL A 57 -2.19 6.35 6.92
N ALA A 58 -1.30 7.03 7.66
CA ALA A 58 0.15 6.91 7.48
C ALA A 58 0.67 5.61 8.09
N ARG A 59 1.34 4.82 7.26
CA ARG A 59 1.75 3.44 7.58
C ARG A 59 3.06 3.08 6.88
N VAL A 60 3.80 2.14 7.45
CA VAL A 60 4.99 1.53 6.83
C VAL A 60 4.72 0.06 6.56
N GLU A 61 5.57 -0.55 5.73
CA GLU A 61 5.48 -1.99 5.40
C GLU A 61 4.11 -2.42 4.82
N ALA A 62 3.38 -1.45 4.28
CA ALA A 62 2.15 -1.69 3.53
C ALA A 62 2.48 -2.17 2.12
N ARG A 63 1.61 -3.01 1.58
CA ARG A 63 1.73 -3.55 0.24
C ARG A 63 0.98 -2.68 -0.75
N LEU A 64 1.65 -2.29 -1.83
CA LEU A 64 1.08 -1.50 -2.91
C LEU A 64 1.07 -2.37 -4.18
N VAL A 65 -0.04 -2.40 -4.90
CA VAL A 65 -0.20 -3.12 -6.16
C VAL A 65 -0.91 -2.25 -7.17
N VAL A 66 -0.61 -2.42 -8.45
CA VAL A 66 -1.23 -1.68 -9.55
C VAL A 66 -1.91 -2.67 -10.49
N VAL A 67 -3.18 -2.40 -10.81
CA VAL A 67 -3.97 -3.17 -11.78
C VAL A 67 -4.62 -2.18 -12.74
N GLY A 68 -4.19 -2.19 -14.00
CA GLY A 68 -4.63 -1.20 -14.98
C GLY A 68 -4.31 0.23 -14.51
N GLU A 69 -5.35 1.03 -14.33
CA GLU A 69 -5.29 2.43 -13.88
C GLU A 69 -5.65 2.60 -12.39
N GLN A 70 -5.65 1.50 -11.63
CA GLN A 70 -5.95 1.50 -10.21
C GLN A 70 -4.75 1.07 -9.38
N VAL A 71 -4.59 1.72 -8.23
CA VAL A 71 -3.59 1.44 -7.20
C VAL A 71 -4.32 0.93 -5.97
N PHE A 72 -3.88 -0.22 -5.47
CA PHE A 72 -4.39 -0.84 -4.26
C PHE A 72 -3.32 -0.77 -3.17
N LEU A 73 -3.72 -0.37 -1.97
CA LEU A 73 -2.88 -0.35 -0.78
C LEU A 73 -3.49 -1.27 0.28
N PHE A 74 -2.68 -2.18 0.81
CA PHE A 74 -3.09 -3.17 1.79
C PHE A 74 -2.16 -3.16 2.99
N GLY A 75 -2.74 -3.29 4.18
CA GLY A 75 -2.00 -3.65 5.38
C GLY A 75 -1.02 -2.58 5.83
N GLY A 76 0.04 -3.06 6.47
CA GLY A 76 1.14 -2.29 7.03
C GLY A 76 1.04 -2.16 8.54
N LYS A 77 1.89 -1.32 9.11
CA LYS A 77 1.83 -0.96 10.52
C LYS A 77 1.86 0.54 10.73
N THR A 78 1.09 0.98 11.71
CA THR A 78 1.12 2.33 12.24
C THR A 78 2.06 2.37 13.46
N TYR A 79 2.47 3.57 13.86
CA TYR A 79 3.23 3.78 15.08
C TYR A 79 2.54 4.86 15.88
N ASP A 80 2.07 4.49 17.06
CA ASP A 80 1.56 5.42 18.04
C ASP A 80 2.70 5.87 18.94
N LYS A 81 2.94 7.18 18.94
CA LYS A 81 4.02 7.80 19.72
C LYS A 81 3.71 7.85 21.21
N ASP A 82 2.43 7.89 21.57
CA ASP A 82 2.00 8.06 22.95
C ASP A 82 2.10 6.72 23.70
N SER A 83 1.66 5.64 23.05
CA SER A 83 1.84 4.28 23.58
C SER A 83 3.21 3.66 23.27
N GLY A 84 3.95 4.20 22.30
CA GLY A 84 5.20 3.63 21.80
C GLY A 84 5.02 2.29 21.08
N ARG A 85 3.78 1.93 20.71
CA ARG A 85 3.44 0.63 20.13
C ARG A 85 3.25 0.72 18.63
N HIS A 86 3.57 -0.38 17.97
CA HIS A 86 3.15 -0.64 16.61
C HIS A 86 1.82 -1.39 16.61
N ALA A 87 0.93 -1.02 15.70
CA ALA A 87 -0.32 -1.73 15.46
C ALA A 87 -0.40 -2.13 13.98
N ALA A 88 -0.90 -3.33 13.73
CA ALA A 88 -1.28 -3.76 12.39
C ALA A 88 -2.36 -2.82 11.85
N GLU A 89 -2.22 -2.45 10.59
CA GLU A 89 -3.22 -1.65 9.90
C GLU A 89 -4.14 -2.57 9.10
N GLU A 90 -5.37 -2.74 9.58
CA GLU A 90 -6.32 -3.74 9.07
C GLU A 90 -7.29 -3.15 8.05
N SER A 91 -6.74 -2.36 7.12
CA SER A 91 -7.51 -1.64 6.13
C SER A 91 -6.92 -1.75 4.73
N TYR A 92 -7.75 -1.48 3.73
CA TYR A 92 -7.31 -1.26 2.35
C TYR A 92 -7.70 0.13 1.82
N CYS A 93 -6.99 0.56 0.79
CA CYS A 93 -7.32 1.76 0.01
C CYS A 93 -7.27 1.44 -1.48
N VAL A 94 -8.05 2.20 -2.25
CA VAL A 94 -8.06 2.14 -3.73
C VAL A 94 -7.97 3.56 -4.27
N ALA A 95 -6.99 3.81 -5.12
CA ALA A 95 -6.91 5.04 -5.91
C ALA A 95 -7.03 4.71 -7.39
N SER A 96 -7.72 5.57 -8.13
CA SER A 96 -7.87 5.44 -9.58
C SER A 96 -7.29 6.67 -10.27
N LEU A 97 -6.64 6.47 -11.43
CA LEU A 97 -6.21 7.55 -12.29
C LEU A 97 -7.41 8.06 -13.08
N ARG A 98 -7.79 9.33 -12.88
CA ARG A 98 -8.86 10.00 -13.64
C ARG A 98 -8.23 11.10 -14.49
N GLY A 99 -8.08 10.82 -15.78
CA GLY A 99 -7.34 11.71 -16.69
C GLY A 99 -5.85 11.74 -16.33
N GLN A 100 -5.39 12.85 -15.75
CA GLN A 100 -3.98 13.01 -15.32
C GLN A 100 -3.81 13.09 -13.80
N GLN A 101 -4.88 12.91 -13.03
CA GLN A 101 -4.85 13.02 -11.56
C GLN A 101 -5.29 11.72 -10.90
N TRP A 102 -4.49 11.25 -9.93
CA TRP A 102 -4.87 10.15 -9.07
C TRP A 102 -5.79 10.63 -7.96
N ALA A 103 -6.82 9.85 -7.64
CA ALA A 103 -7.72 10.14 -6.53
C ALA A 103 -8.00 8.88 -5.72
N TRP A 104 -7.96 8.99 -4.39
CA TRP A 104 -8.46 7.94 -3.52
C TRP A 104 -9.98 7.82 -3.65
N GLU A 105 -10.44 6.65 -4.06
CA GLU A 105 -11.86 6.29 -4.16
C GLU A 105 -12.31 5.53 -2.91
N VAL A 106 -11.43 4.67 -2.40
CA VAL A 106 -11.61 3.97 -1.13
C VAL A 106 -10.45 4.34 -0.21
N ARG A 107 -10.76 4.74 1.02
CA ARG A 107 -9.77 5.16 2.02
C ARG A 107 -9.99 4.41 3.31
N ASP A 108 -8.94 3.77 3.79
CA ASP A 108 -8.87 3.15 5.11
C ASP A 108 -10.09 2.26 5.43
N ALA A 109 -10.63 1.59 4.40
CA ALA A 109 -11.83 0.76 4.56
C ALA A 109 -11.44 -0.57 5.23
N PRO A 110 -12.29 -1.10 6.13
CA PRO A 110 -12.04 -2.41 6.72
C PRO A 110 -12.06 -3.47 5.62
N TYR A 111 -11.29 -4.54 5.81
CA TYR A 111 -11.38 -5.69 4.91
C TYR A 111 -12.80 -6.29 4.91
N PRO A 112 -13.27 -6.85 3.77
CA PRO A 112 -14.47 -7.67 3.76
C PRO A 112 -14.39 -8.82 4.77
N GLU A 113 -15.52 -9.26 5.32
CA GLU A 113 -15.59 -10.25 6.41
C GLU A 113 -14.82 -11.57 6.14
N HIS A 114 -14.71 -11.98 4.87
CA HIS A 114 -14.01 -13.19 4.46
C HIS A 114 -12.49 -13.01 4.28
N VAL A 115 -11.98 -11.80 4.40
CA VAL A 115 -10.56 -11.47 4.25
C VAL A 115 -9.96 -11.32 5.65
N PRO A 116 -8.96 -12.14 6.03
CA PRO A 116 -8.35 -12.04 7.34
C PRO A 116 -7.54 -10.75 7.47
N ALA A 117 -7.19 -10.41 8.71
CA ALA A 117 -6.21 -9.39 8.97
C ALA A 117 -4.91 -9.70 8.22
N LEU A 118 -4.49 -8.79 7.34
CA LEU A 118 -3.26 -8.98 6.56
C LEU A 118 -2.01 -8.60 7.35
N GLY A 119 -2.13 -7.76 8.39
CA GLY A 119 -0.99 -7.31 9.17
C GLY A 119 0.01 -6.46 8.38
N HIS A 120 1.28 -6.51 8.80
CA HIS A 120 2.39 -5.84 8.14
C HIS A 120 3.31 -6.83 7.43
N CYS A 121 4.08 -6.35 6.45
CA CYS A 121 4.90 -7.20 5.58
C CYS A 121 4.09 -8.25 4.79
N CYS A 122 2.78 -8.01 4.60
CA CYS A 122 1.95 -8.83 3.74
C CYS A 122 2.43 -8.76 2.27
N ASP A 123 2.04 -9.76 1.49
CA ASP A 123 2.28 -9.77 0.06
C ASP A 123 0.96 -9.73 -0.73
N ALA A 124 1.07 -9.20 -1.94
CA ALA A 124 -0.04 -9.09 -2.87
C ALA A 124 0.49 -9.24 -4.30
N VAL A 125 -0.10 -10.18 -5.02
CA VAL A 125 0.30 -10.59 -6.37
C VAL A 125 -0.89 -10.47 -7.30
N VAL A 126 -0.69 -9.75 -8.42
CA VAL A 126 -1.69 -9.69 -9.49
C VAL A 126 -1.66 -10.98 -10.28
N MET A 127 -2.78 -11.71 -10.23
CA MET A 127 -3.04 -12.88 -11.03
C MET A 127 -3.81 -12.44 -12.28
N ARG A 128 -3.26 -12.76 -13.47
CA ARG A 128 -3.97 -12.53 -14.73
C ARG A 128 -4.94 -13.69 -14.97
N GLY A 129 -6.22 -13.48 -14.68
CA GLY A 129 -7.30 -14.35 -15.14
C GLY A 129 -7.68 -14.07 -16.60
N GLU A 130 -8.45 -14.96 -17.20
CA GLU A 130 -8.89 -14.85 -18.60
C GLU A 130 -9.85 -13.67 -18.84
N GLU A 131 -10.63 -13.28 -17.83
CA GLU A 131 -11.64 -12.21 -17.96
C GLU A 131 -11.39 -11.02 -17.04
N THR A 132 -10.94 -11.25 -15.79
CA THR A 132 -10.70 -10.20 -14.81
C THR A 132 -9.40 -10.42 -14.02
N PRO A 133 -8.59 -9.38 -13.80
CA PRO A 133 -7.43 -9.48 -12.93
C PRO A 133 -7.88 -9.74 -11.49
N THR A 134 -7.16 -10.59 -10.77
CA THR A 134 -7.40 -10.93 -9.37
C THR A 134 -6.16 -10.58 -8.54
N ILE A 135 -6.30 -10.24 -7.26
CA ILE A 135 -5.14 -10.01 -6.38
C ILE A 135 -5.10 -11.11 -5.32
N LEU A 136 -4.11 -11.99 -5.42
CA LEU A 136 -3.83 -12.95 -4.35
C LEU A 136 -3.15 -12.21 -3.19
N LEU A 137 -3.69 -12.36 -1.98
CA LEU A 137 -3.13 -11.76 -0.77
C LEU A 137 -2.53 -12.86 0.11
N THR A 138 -1.33 -12.59 0.62
CA THR A 138 -0.72 -13.43 1.65
C THR A 138 -0.57 -12.57 2.89
N ALA A 139 -1.23 -12.98 3.97
CA ALA A 139 -1.13 -12.28 5.22
C ALA A 139 0.32 -12.31 5.73
N GLY A 140 0.71 -11.21 6.36
CA GLY A 140 1.98 -11.07 7.04
C GLY A 140 1.79 -11.25 8.54
N ILE A 141 2.44 -10.37 9.32
CA ILE A 141 2.50 -10.48 10.78
C ILE A 141 1.37 -9.66 11.42
N THR A 142 0.54 -10.33 12.21
CA THR A 142 -0.62 -9.77 12.92
C THR A 142 -0.41 -9.81 14.45
N GLY A 143 0.76 -9.42 14.95
CA GLY A 143 1.06 -9.51 16.39
C GLY A 143 2.54 -9.34 16.73
N GLY A 144 2.87 -9.33 18.03
CA GLY A 144 4.24 -9.18 18.55
C GLY A 144 5.03 -10.49 18.73
N GLY A 145 4.48 -11.64 18.33
CA GLY A 145 5.10 -12.96 18.41
C GLY A 145 5.54 -13.48 17.04
N ALA A 146 6.62 -14.27 17.00
CA ALA A 146 7.20 -14.83 15.78
C ALA A 146 6.32 -15.93 15.12
N ASP A 147 5.23 -16.34 15.77
CA ASP A 147 4.42 -17.51 15.38
C ASP A 147 3.06 -17.15 14.73
N ASP A 148 2.70 -15.86 14.63
CA ASP A 148 1.44 -15.42 14.00
C ASP A 148 1.64 -15.16 12.50
N VAL A 149 1.78 -16.24 11.72
CA VAL A 149 1.65 -16.19 10.26
C VAL A 149 0.23 -16.61 9.90
N ALA A 150 -0.62 -15.63 9.60
CA ALA A 150 -1.96 -15.92 9.11
C ALA A 150 -1.90 -16.57 7.70
N GLY A 151 -2.85 -17.48 7.43
CA GLY A 151 -2.93 -18.22 6.16
C GLY A 151 -3.04 -17.32 4.92
N SER A 152 -2.70 -17.85 3.75
CA SER A 152 -2.86 -17.15 2.47
C SER A 152 -4.34 -17.10 2.08
N VAL A 153 -4.83 -15.95 1.62
CA VAL A 153 -6.23 -15.75 1.20
C VAL A 153 -6.28 -15.01 -0.12
N SER A 154 -6.95 -15.59 -1.11
CA SER A 154 -7.17 -14.95 -2.40
C SER A 154 -8.31 -13.93 -2.30
N MET A 155 -8.07 -12.68 -2.72
CA MET A 155 -9.11 -11.67 -2.84
C MET A 155 -9.42 -11.41 -4.32
N LEU A 156 -10.69 -11.57 -4.71
CA LEU A 156 -11.15 -11.08 -5.99
C LEU A 156 -11.38 -9.57 -5.87
N VAL A 157 -10.53 -8.80 -6.54
CA VAL A 157 -10.67 -7.35 -6.63
C VAL A 157 -11.28 -7.05 -7.99
N ARG A 158 -12.46 -6.44 -7.98
CA ARG A 158 -13.19 -6.01 -9.18
C ARG A 158 -13.09 -4.50 -9.35
#